data_AF-A0A1F9TLV6-F1
#
_entry.id   AF-A0A1F9TLV6-F1
#
_cell.length_a   1.000
_cell.length_b   1.000
_cell.length_c   1.000
_cell.angle_alpha   90.00
_cell.angle_beta   90.00
_cell.angle_gamma   90.00
#
_symmetry.space_group_name_H-M   'P 1'
#
loop_
_entity.id
_entity.type
_entity.pdbx_description
1 polymer ?
#
loop_
_entity_poly.entity_id
_entity_poly.type
_entity_poly.pdbx_seq_one_letter_code
_entity_poly.pdbx_strand_id
1 'polypeptide(L)'
;MKNIILTAAIMAVGAGAASADVGAAGFDALARSVMTGGARAAVAVPEIPSPSFAGEKAPKTFADHEYDAAAGAALGAAAAKGNLGAFYGKCYEYVSYHMEAAGVIRPEQWEQLKIGPDFAYEFADWAVANPEAMRRELKLVKLPTPADKLAVPVGAIIVYERGACGFSKRAGHIEVVTKADWACSDGCESLDQACFEDPSVSARIHVLIPVK
;
A
#
# COMPACT_ATOMS: atom_id res chain seq x y z
N MET A 1 -5.31 -46.50 19.32
CA MET A 1 -3.85 -46.76 19.39
C MET A 1 -3.20 -46.35 18.08
N LYS A 2 -2.37 -45.31 18.12
CA LYS A 2 -1.14 -45.04 17.33
C LYS A 2 -0.97 -43.54 17.16
N ASN A 3 -0.24 -42.98 18.12
CA ASN A 3 0.35 -41.65 18.06
C ASN A 3 1.56 -41.73 17.12
N ILE A 4 1.72 -40.77 16.22
CA ILE A 4 2.97 -40.53 15.51
C ILE A 4 3.40 -39.11 15.85
N ILE A 5 4.41 -39.03 16.71
CA ILE A 5 5.16 -37.82 17.06
C ILE A 5 6.27 -37.72 16.03
N LEU A 6 6.33 -36.62 15.28
CA LEU A 6 7.52 -36.27 14.48
C LEU A 6 8.13 -35.00 15.06
N THR A 7 9.27 -35.20 15.72
CA THR A 7 10.16 -34.16 16.24
C THR A 7 11.35 -34.06 15.28
N ALA A 8 11.61 -32.89 14.70
CA ALA A 8 12.89 -32.57 14.05
C ALA A 8 13.11 -31.07 14.20
N ALA A 9 13.94 -30.66 15.16
CA ALA A 9 15.39 -30.44 15.04
C ALA A 9 15.69 -28.99 14.62
N ILE A 10 15.86 -28.17 15.66
CA ILE A 10 16.41 -26.82 15.62
C ILE A 10 17.92 -26.93 15.35
N MET A 11 18.40 -26.28 14.28
CA MET A 11 19.82 -26.06 14.04
C MET A 11 20.06 -24.55 14.05
N ALA A 12 20.71 -24.07 15.11
CA ALA A 12 21.25 -22.73 15.24
C ALA A 12 22.77 -22.79 15.03
N VAL A 13 23.27 -22.10 14.01
CA VAL A 13 24.68 -21.79 13.75
C VAL A 13 24.66 -20.51 12.91
N GLY A 14 25.37 -19.42 13.15
CA GLY A 14 26.36 -19.05 14.14
C GLY A 14 26.68 -17.56 13.93
N ALA A 15 27.11 -16.89 14.99
CA ALA A 15 27.60 -15.51 14.94
C ALA A 15 28.98 -15.44 14.26
N GLY A 16 29.21 -14.38 13.49
CA GLY A 16 30.51 -14.05 12.91
C GLY A 16 30.55 -12.59 12.47
N ALA A 17 31.16 -11.76 13.31
CA ALA A 17 31.39 -10.33 13.10
C ALA A 17 32.55 -10.08 12.13
N ALA A 18 32.47 -9.00 11.34
CA ALA A 18 33.63 -8.22 10.91
C ALA A 18 33.17 -6.84 10.41
N SER A 19 33.38 -5.83 11.25
CA SER A 19 33.37 -4.40 10.93
C SER A 19 34.64 -4.05 10.13
N ALA A 20 34.48 -3.38 9.00
CA ALA A 20 35.58 -2.78 8.25
C ALA A 20 35.51 -1.26 8.41
N ASP A 21 36.35 -0.74 9.29
CA ASP A 21 36.72 0.67 9.36
C ASP A 21 37.60 1.03 8.16
N VAL A 22 37.16 2.00 7.36
CA VAL A 22 37.99 2.60 6.30
C VAL A 22 38.37 4.00 6.75
N GLY A 23 39.62 4.14 7.18
CA GLY A 23 40.20 5.40 7.59
C GLY A 23 40.34 6.36 6.40
N ALA A 24 39.85 7.58 6.57
CA ALA A 24 40.18 8.72 5.74
C ALA A 24 41.14 9.63 6.53
N ALA A 25 42.43 9.36 6.40
CA ALA A 25 43.49 10.28 6.78
C ALA A 25 44.08 10.88 5.50
N GLY A 26 44.21 12.21 5.50
CA GLY A 26 45.08 12.93 4.58
C GLY A 26 44.34 13.71 3.50
N PHE A 27 44.14 15.00 3.75
CA PHE A 27 44.51 16.09 2.85
C PHE A 27 44.37 17.39 3.66
N ASP A 28 45.25 17.53 4.65
CA ASP A 28 45.58 18.82 5.24
C ASP A 28 46.77 19.41 4.47
N ALA A 29 46.81 20.73 4.41
CA ALA A 29 47.86 21.57 3.84
C ALA A 29 47.92 21.71 2.31
N LEU A 30 47.12 22.66 1.78
CA LEU A 30 47.70 23.63 0.85
C LEU A 30 47.10 25.03 1.07
N ALA A 31 48.02 25.95 1.36
CA ALA A 31 47.89 27.40 1.19
C ALA A 31 47.00 28.19 2.18
N ARG A 32 47.55 28.38 3.38
CA ARG A 32 47.52 29.70 4.03
C ARG A 32 48.08 30.75 3.04
N SER A 33 47.25 31.67 2.58
CA SER A 33 47.69 33.03 2.28
C SER A 33 46.49 33.99 2.20
N VAL A 34 46.72 35.21 2.67
CA VAL A 34 45.85 36.40 2.59
C VAL A 34 44.76 36.54 3.67
N MET A 35 45.22 36.78 4.90
CA MET A 35 44.51 37.62 5.87
C MET A 35 45.00 39.07 5.70
N THR A 36 44.20 39.96 5.12
CA THR A 36 44.25 41.40 5.42
C THR A 36 42.93 42.09 5.09
N GLY A 37 42.34 42.73 6.09
CA GLY A 37 41.69 44.03 5.94
C GLY A 37 40.21 44.06 5.58
N GLY A 38 39.38 44.31 6.59
CA GLY A 38 38.03 44.85 6.38
C GLY A 38 37.07 44.50 7.51
N ALA A 39 36.95 45.38 8.51
CA ALA A 39 35.83 45.35 9.44
C ALA A 39 34.53 45.52 8.66
N ARG A 40 33.86 44.41 8.34
CA ARG A 40 32.50 44.44 7.79
C ARG A 40 31.54 44.64 8.95
N ALA A 41 30.81 45.75 8.92
CA ALA A 41 29.66 45.97 9.79
C ALA A 41 28.70 44.77 9.64
N ALA A 42 28.28 44.21 10.78
CA ALA A 42 27.27 43.17 10.83
C ALA A 42 25.96 43.75 10.31
N VAL A 43 25.63 43.47 9.05
CA VAL A 43 24.29 43.70 8.53
C VAL A 43 23.39 42.67 9.19
N ALA A 44 22.42 43.14 9.98
CA ALA A 44 21.39 42.29 10.54
C ALA A 44 20.67 41.58 9.37
N VAL A 45 20.90 40.27 9.25
CA VAL A 45 20.14 39.43 8.33
C VAL A 45 18.72 39.37 8.89
N PRO A 46 17.70 39.85 8.17
CA PRO A 46 16.32 39.70 8.63
C PRO A 46 16.04 38.22 8.81
N GLU A 47 15.57 37.87 10.00
CA GLU A 47 15.22 36.51 10.37
C GLU A 47 14.15 36.01 9.39
N ILE A 48 14.51 35.02 8.57
CA ILE A 48 13.54 34.38 7.68
C ILE A 48 12.55 33.67 8.60
N PRO A 49 11.26 34.02 8.59
CA PRO A 49 10.28 33.37 9.44
C PRO A 49 10.31 31.88 9.12
N SER A 50 10.68 31.07 10.12
CA SER A 50 10.61 29.62 10.01
C SER A 50 9.16 29.24 9.76
N PRO A 51 8.85 28.47 8.70
CA PRO A 51 7.49 28.00 8.49
C PRO A 51 7.09 27.16 9.71
N SER A 52 6.17 27.71 10.51
CA SER A 52 5.50 26.98 11.57
C SER A 52 4.54 26.01 10.90
N PHE A 53 4.97 24.76 10.72
CA PHE A 53 4.07 23.65 10.42
C PHE A 53 3.30 23.32 11.69
N ALA A 54 2.30 24.17 11.99
CA ALA A 54 1.33 23.92 13.04
C ALA A 54 0.59 22.62 12.71
N GLY A 55 1.03 21.53 13.36
CA GLY A 55 0.27 20.32 13.68
C GLY A 55 -0.78 19.88 12.67
N GLU A 56 -0.36 19.50 11.47
CA GLU A 56 -1.20 18.63 10.64
C GLU A 56 -1.33 17.31 11.41
N LYS A 57 -2.55 17.00 11.83
CA LYS A 57 -2.87 15.81 12.63
C LYS A 57 -2.29 14.60 11.90
N ALA A 58 -1.44 13.82 12.59
CA ALA A 58 -0.77 12.66 12.00
C ALA A 58 -1.75 11.83 11.16
N PRO A 59 -1.36 11.38 9.96
CA PRO A 59 -2.25 10.64 9.08
C PRO A 59 -2.79 9.41 9.83
N LYS A 60 -4.10 9.24 9.78
CA LYS A 60 -4.77 8.09 10.40
C LYS A 60 -4.20 6.79 9.85
N THR A 61 -3.82 5.90 10.75
CA THR A 61 -3.33 4.54 10.47
C THR A 61 -4.48 3.55 10.30
N PHE A 62 -4.21 2.34 9.82
CA PHE A 62 -5.22 1.26 9.72
C PHE A 62 -5.96 0.99 11.04
N ALA A 63 -5.28 1.15 12.18
CA ALA A 63 -5.86 0.98 13.51
C ALA A 63 -6.91 2.06 13.85
N ASP A 64 -6.82 3.24 13.22
CA ASP A 64 -7.71 4.38 13.47
C ASP A 64 -9.05 4.27 12.71
N HIS A 65 -9.20 3.26 11.85
CA HIS A 65 -10.37 3.04 11.02
C HIS A 65 -11.20 1.81 11.43
N GLU A 66 -10.94 1.25 12.62
CA GLU A 66 -11.66 0.06 13.10
C GLU A 66 -11.56 -1.12 12.12
N TYR A 67 -10.36 -1.32 11.54
CA TYR A 67 -10.09 -2.39 10.59
C TYR A 67 -10.62 -3.74 11.09
N ASP A 68 -11.42 -4.39 10.26
CA ASP A 68 -11.99 -5.71 10.54
C ASP A 68 -11.08 -6.80 9.97
N ALA A 69 -10.17 -7.29 10.80
CA ALA A 69 -9.23 -8.35 10.42
C ALA A 69 -9.92 -9.67 10.06
N ALA A 70 -11.11 -9.96 10.60
CA ALA A 70 -11.84 -11.19 10.28
C ALA A 70 -12.47 -11.09 8.88
N ALA A 71 -13.10 -9.96 8.57
CA ALA A 71 -13.60 -9.67 7.23
C ALA A 71 -12.47 -9.62 6.20
N GLY A 72 -11.34 -8.98 6.55
CA GLY A 72 -10.14 -8.95 5.70
C GLY A 72 -9.57 -10.34 5.43
N ALA A 73 -9.48 -11.19 6.45
CA ALA A 73 -9.05 -12.58 6.27
C ALA A 73 -10.01 -13.39 5.39
N ALA A 74 -11.33 -13.19 5.52
CA ALA A 74 -12.32 -13.85 4.68
C ALA A 74 -12.19 -13.43 3.21
N LEU A 75 -12.02 -12.13 2.95
CA LEU A 75 -11.83 -11.59 1.61
C LEU A 75 -10.50 -12.05 0.97
N GLY A 76 -9.40 -12.00 1.73
CA GLY A 76 -8.11 -12.53 1.28
C GLY A 76 -8.16 -14.02 0.97
N ALA A 77 -8.87 -14.82 1.79
CA ALA A 77 -9.03 -16.25 1.55
C ALA A 77 -9.89 -16.55 0.31
N ALA A 78 -10.97 -15.79 0.08
CA ALA A 78 -11.78 -15.90 -1.12
C ALA A 78 -10.95 -15.64 -2.38
N ALA A 79 -10.16 -14.56 -2.38
CA ALA A 79 -9.29 -14.22 -3.49
C ALA A 79 -8.19 -15.25 -3.75
N ALA A 80 -7.53 -15.75 -2.69
CA ALA A 80 -6.52 -16.80 -2.83
C ALA A 80 -7.10 -18.09 -3.42
N LYS A 81 -8.34 -18.46 -3.05
CA LYS A 81 -9.04 -19.63 -3.57
C LYS A 81 -9.46 -19.47 -5.03
N GLY A 82 -9.81 -18.25 -5.44
CA GLY A 82 -10.25 -17.95 -6.80
C GLY A 82 -9.13 -17.68 -7.80
N ASN A 83 -7.87 -17.79 -7.39
CA ASN A 83 -6.70 -17.69 -8.27
C ASN A 83 -6.74 -18.75 -9.40
N LEU A 84 -6.64 -18.32 -10.66
CA LEU A 84 -6.60 -19.21 -11.82
C LEU A 84 -5.19 -19.71 -12.16
N GLY A 85 -4.15 -19.19 -11.50
CA GLY A 85 -2.75 -19.49 -11.79
C GLY A 85 -2.18 -18.71 -12.98
N ALA A 86 -2.97 -17.86 -13.63
CA ALA A 86 -2.56 -16.97 -14.71
C ALA A 86 -3.53 -15.77 -14.81
N PHE A 87 -3.10 -14.70 -15.48
CA PHE A 87 -3.94 -13.52 -15.75
C PHE A 87 -4.66 -13.66 -17.10
N TYR A 88 -5.99 -13.51 -17.08
CA TYR A 88 -6.89 -13.61 -18.24
C TYR A 88 -7.56 -12.29 -18.60
N GLY A 89 -7.20 -11.20 -17.92
CA GLY A 89 -7.82 -9.88 -18.12
C GLY A 89 -9.22 -9.78 -17.51
N LYS A 90 -9.52 -10.64 -16.53
CA LYS A 90 -10.82 -10.73 -15.83
C LYS A 90 -10.73 -10.25 -14.38
N CYS A 91 -9.72 -9.44 -14.06
CA CYS A 91 -9.46 -8.97 -12.69
C CYS A 91 -10.71 -8.40 -11.99
N TYR A 92 -11.51 -7.58 -12.67
CA TYR A 92 -12.73 -7.01 -12.10
C TYR A 92 -13.78 -8.06 -11.76
N GLU A 93 -14.13 -8.91 -12.74
CA GLU A 93 -15.07 -10.03 -12.58
C GLU A 93 -14.68 -10.92 -11.39
N TYR A 94 -13.39 -11.23 -11.25
CA TYR A 94 -12.90 -12.10 -10.18
C TYR A 94 -12.90 -11.40 -8.82
N VAL A 95 -12.49 -10.14 -8.73
CA VAL A 95 -12.60 -9.40 -7.46
C VAL A 95 -14.06 -9.23 -7.04
N SER A 96 -14.98 -8.97 -7.97
CA SER A 96 -16.42 -8.95 -7.67
C SER A 96 -16.89 -10.29 -7.11
N TYR A 97 -16.50 -11.41 -7.72
CA TYR A 97 -16.76 -12.75 -7.18
C TYR A 97 -16.16 -12.96 -5.77
N HIS A 98 -14.93 -12.51 -5.53
CA HIS A 98 -14.28 -12.62 -4.21
C HIS A 98 -15.01 -11.81 -3.15
N MET A 99 -15.46 -10.60 -3.50
CA MET A 99 -16.26 -9.74 -2.62
C MET A 99 -17.59 -10.39 -2.25
N GLU A 100 -18.29 -11.01 -3.23
CA GLU A 100 -19.51 -11.77 -2.98
C GLU A 100 -19.27 -13.00 -2.10
N ALA A 101 -18.24 -13.78 -2.42
CA ALA A 101 -17.88 -14.98 -1.66
C ALA A 101 -17.47 -14.68 -0.22
N ALA A 102 -16.88 -13.51 0.02
CA ALA A 102 -16.53 -13.03 1.35
C ALA A 102 -17.68 -12.33 2.09
N GLY A 103 -18.83 -12.13 1.45
CA GLY A 103 -19.99 -11.46 2.02
C GLY A 103 -19.84 -9.93 2.15
N VAL A 104 -18.89 -9.32 1.43
CA VAL A 104 -18.70 -7.86 1.39
C VAL A 104 -19.85 -7.17 0.67
N ILE A 105 -20.39 -7.81 -0.36
CA ILE A 105 -21.49 -7.33 -1.17
C ILE A 105 -22.36 -8.51 -1.62
N ARG A 106 -23.67 -8.30 -1.73
CA ARG A 106 -24.58 -9.29 -2.32
C ARG A 106 -24.80 -9.03 -3.81
N PRO A 107 -25.10 -10.03 -4.64
CA PRO A 107 -25.26 -9.85 -6.08
C PRO A 107 -26.24 -8.73 -6.47
N GLU A 108 -27.35 -8.58 -5.76
CA GLU A 108 -28.34 -7.53 -6.04
C GLU A 108 -27.85 -6.11 -5.67
N GLN A 109 -26.85 -5.99 -4.80
CA GLN A 109 -26.35 -4.70 -4.35
C GLN A 109 -25.51 -4.00 -5.43
N TRP A 110 -24.87 -4.72 -6.36
CA TRP A 110 -24.11 -4.10 -7.45
C TRP A 110 -24.98 -3.13 -8.26
N GLU A 111 -26.16 -3.58 -8.68
CA GLU A 111 -27.13 -2.77 -9.42
C GLU A 111 -27.75 -1.67 -8.53
N GLN A 112 -28.16 -2.01 -7.30
CA GLN A 112 -28.77 -1.06 -6.36
C GLN A 112 -27.85 0.13 -6.06
N LEU A 113 -26.55 -0.16 -5.88
CA LEU A 113 -25.53 0.85 -5.59
C LEU A 113 -24.98 1.50 -6.86
N LYS A 114 -25.33 0.99 -8.04
CA LYS A 114 -24.85 1.45 -9.35
C LYS A 114 -23.32 1.46 -9.43
N ILE A 115 -22.71 0.41 -8.89
CA ILE A 115 -21.27 0.19 -9.01
C ILE A 115 -21.00 -0.27 -10.44
N GLY A 116 -20.01 0.32 -11.12
CA GLY A 116 -19.73 0.03 -12.53
C GLY A 116 -19.51 -1.47 -12.77
N PRO A 117 -20.11 -2.08 -13.81
CA PRO A 117 -20.16 -3.53 -13.94
C PRO A 117 -18.91 -4.15 -14.57
N ASP A 118 -18.08 -3.35 -15.26
CA ASP A 118 -17.15 -3.91 -16.24
C ASP A 118 -15.67 -3.60 -15.97
N PHE A 119 -15.36 -2.50 -15.28
CA PHE A 119 -13.98 -2.03 -15.17
C PHE A 119 -13.56 -1.60 -13.77
N ALA A 120 -12.31 -1.93 -13.42
CA ALA A 120 -11.70 -1.58 -12.14
C ALA A 120 -11.75 -0.07 -11.85
N TYR A 121 -11.49 0.77 -12.85
CA TYR A 121 -11.54 2.23 -12.64
C TYR A 121 -12.95 2.73 -12.27
N GLU A 122 -14.02 2.07 -12.71
CA GLU A 122 -15.39 2.49 -12.39
C GLU A 122 -15.73 2.21 -10.93
N PHE A 123 -15.17 1.12 -10.38
CA PHE A 123 -15.25 0.83 -8.96
C PHE A 123 -14.49 1.86 -8.13
N ALA A 124 -13.28 2.27 -8.57
CA ALA A 124 -12.54 3.35 -7.92
C ALA A 124 -13.30 4.69 -7.96
N ASP A 125 -13.84 5.07 -9.13
CA ASP A 125 -14.63 6.29 -9.31
C ASP A 125 -15.87 6.28 -8.40
N TRP A 126 -16.60 5.15 -8.37
CA TRP A 126 -17.75 4.98 -7.49
C TRP A 126 -17.35 5.09 -6.02
N ALA A 127 -16.28 4.42 -5.59
CA ALA A 127 -15.81 4.42 -4.20
C ALA A 127 -15.40 5.82 -3.72
N VAL A 128 -14.76 6.60 -4.60
CA VAL A 128 -14.40 8.01 -4.32
C VAL A 128 -15.64 8.89 -4.23
N ALA A 129 -16.61 8.70 -5.11
CA ALA A 129 -17.84 9.49 -5.14
C ALA A 129 -18.82 9.14 -3.99
N ASN A 130 -18.74 7.92 -3.43
CA ASN A 130 -19.73 7.39 -2.49
C ASN A 130 -19.13 6.86 -1.17
N PRO A 131 -18.30 7.64 -0.45
CA PRO A 131 -17.60 7.14 0.74
C PRO A 131 -18.56 6.71 1.87
N GLU A 132 -19.71 7.39 2.03
CA GLU A 132 -20.71 7.03 3.05
C GLU A 132 -21.43 5.73 2.71
N ALA A 133 -21.84 5.54 1.45
CA ALA A 133 -22.48 4.29 1.02
C ALA A 133 -21.50 3.13 1.09
N MET A 134 -20.25 3.32 0.68
CA MET A 134 -19.21 2.32 0.80
C MET A 134 -19.00 1.87 2.25
N ARG A 135 -18.94 2.81 3.21
CA ARG A 135 -18.83 2.46 4.62
C ARG A 135 -20.09 1.78 5.16
N ARG A 136 -21.28 2.30 4.84
CA ARG A 136 -22.55 1.82 5.41
C ARG A 136 -22.98 0.47 4.83
N GLU A 137 -22.88 0.32 3.51
CA GLU A 137 -23.45 -0.79 2.77
C GLU A 137 -22.45 -1.93 2.54
N LEU A 138 -21.18 -1.59 2.34
CA LEU A 138 -20.11 -2.57 2.03
C LEU A 138 -19.12 -2.77 3.17
N LYS A 139 -19.21 -1.95 4.23
CA LYS A 139 -18.25 -1.99 5.35
C LYS A 139 -16.80 -1.80 4.88
N LEU A 140 -16.61 -0.93 3.87
CA LEU A 140 -15.29 -0.59 3.33
C LEU A 140 -14.97 0.90 3.57
N VAL A 141 -13.70 1.21 3.77
CA VAL A 141 -13.18 2.59 3.82
C VAL A 141 -11.96 2.72 2.92
N LYS A 142 -11.91 3.80 2.13
CA LYS A 142 -10.73 4.19 1.37
C LYS A 142 -9.71 4.84 2.31
N LEU A 143 -8.46 4.40 2.20
CA LEU A 143 -7.31 5.00 2.88
C LEU A 143 -6.41 5.73 1.89
N PRO A 144 -5.56 6.66 2.38
CA PRO A 144 -4.39 7.08 1.62
C PRO A 144 -3.55 5.84 1.26
N THR A 145 -3.08 5.77 0.02
CA THR A 145 -2.15 4.73 -0.40
C THR A 145 -0.86 4.88 0.40
N PRO A 146 -0.41 3.84 1.13
CA PRO A 146 0.84 3.91 1.86
C PRO A 146 2.03 3.97 0.89
N ALA A 147 3.12 4.60 1.29
CA ALA A 147 4.35 4.58 0.48
C ALA A 147 5.02 3.19 0.47
N ASP A 148 4.81 2.39 1.50
CA ASP A 148 5.32 1.02 1.61
C ASP A 148 4.21 0.02 1.28
N LYS A 149 4.43 -0.83 0.27
CA LYS A 149 3.49 -1.87 -0.15
C LYS A 149 3.19 -2.88 0.96
N LEU A 150 4.15 -3.12 1.86
CA LEU A 150 4.01 -4.06 2.98
C LEU A 150 3.07 -3.54 4.06
N ALA A 151 2.80 -2.24 4.06
CA ALA A 151 1.85 -1.64 5.00
C ALA A 151 0.40 -1.94 4.61
N VAL A 152 0.12 -2.38 3.38
CA VAL A 152 -1.24 -2.73 2.95
C VAL A 152 -1.69 -4.03 3.64
N PRO A 153 -2.79 -4.03 4.42
CA PRO A 153 -3.21 -5.21 5.17
C PRO A 153 -3.85 -6.27 4.27
N VAL A 154 -3.84 -7.52 4.74
CA VAL A 154 -4.59 -8.62 4.12
C VAL A 154 -6.08 -8.25 3.99
N GLY A 155 -6.70 -8.63 2.88
CA GLY A 155 -8.08 -8.30 2.58
C GLY A 155 -8.30 -6.87 2.12
N ALA A 156 -7.26 -6.04 2.03
CA ALA A 156 -7.39 -4.77 1.33
C ALA A 156 -7.67 -5.03 -0.14
N ILE A 157 -8.59 -4.23 -0.71
CA ILE A 157 -8.81 -4.15 -2.15
C ILE A 157 -7.93 -3.01 -2.66
N ILE A 158 -7.06 -3.32 -3.61
CA ILE A 158 -6.22 -2.35 -4.30
C ILE A 158 -6.81 -2.14 -5.69
N VAL A 159 -7.06 -0.88 -6.04
CA VAL A 159 -7.55 -0.51 -7.37
C VAL A 159 -6.56 0.43 -8.01
N TYR A 160 -6.05 0.06 -9.17
CA TYR A 160 -5.19 0.88 -10.02
C TYR A 160 -6.05 1.55 -11.08
N GLU A 161 -6.01 2.88 -11.13
CA GLU A 161 -6.67 3.61 -12.21
C GLU A 161 -6.13 3.21 -13.59
N ARG A 162 -6.83 3.64 -14.64
CA ARG A 162 -6.47 3.41 -16.04
C ARG A 162 -5.01 3.76 -16.34
N GLY A 163 -4.18 2.77 -16.63
CA GLY A 163 -2.77 2.98 -16.98
C GLY A 163 -1.83 3.29 -15.81
N ALA A 164 -2.31 3.24 -14.56
CA ALA A 164 -1.44 3.30 -13.40
C ALA A 164 -0.61 2.01 -13.30
N CYS A 165 0.65 2.11 -12.85
CA CYS A 165 1.54 0.96 -12.64
C CYS A 165 1.71 0.04 -13.88
N GLY A 166 1.59 0.58 -15.10
CA GLY A 166 1.70 -0.20 -16.33
C GLY A 166 0.47 -1.03 -16.71
N PHE A 167 -0.60 -1.00 -15.91
CA PHE A 167 -1.84 -1.73 -16.17
C PHE A 167 -2.66 -1.15 -17.34
N SER A 168 -3.80 -1.76 -17.62
CA SER A 168 -4.67 -1.41 -18.75
C SER A 168 -5.07 0.07 -18.75
N LYS A 169 -4.74 0.77 -19.84
CA LYS A 169 -5.20 2.16 -20.10
C LYS A 169 -6.72 2.27 -20.32
N ARG A 170 -7.40 1.14 -20.55
CA ARG A 170 -8.85 1.09 -20.76
C ARG A 170 -9.59 0.79 -19.46
N ALA A 171 -9.12 -0.20 -18.71
CA ALA A 171 -9.89 -0.79 -17.61
C ALA A 171 -9.32 -0.48 -16.21
N GLY A 172 -8.03 -0.14 -16.09
CA GLY A 172 -7.31 -0.20 -14.83
C GLY A 172 -6.96 -1.63 -14.42
N HIS A 173 -6.69 -1.85 -13.13
CA HIS A 173 -6.53 -3.17 -12.51
C HIS A 173 -7.10 -3.16 -11.09
N ILE A 174 -7.54 -4.31 -10.60
CA ILE A 174 -8.04 -4.45 -9.23
C ILE A 174 -7.64 -5.81 -8.69
N GLU A 175 -7.27 -5.85 -7.41
CA GLU A 175 -6.85 -7.07 -6.74
C GLU A 175 -7.08 -6.99 -5.23
N VAL A 176 -7.03 -8.15 -4.57
CA VAL A 176 -7.19 -8.30 -3.13
C VAL A 176 -5.89 -8.81 -2.52
N VAL A 177 -5.39 -8.15 -1.49
CA VAL A 177 -4.21 -8.60 -0.75
C VAL A 177 -4.53 -9.89 -0.01
N THR A 178 -3.77 -10.96 -0.26
CA THR A 178 -4.00 -12.28 0.35
C THR A 178 -2.98 -12.61 1.44
N LYS A 179 -1.79 -12.00 1.36
CA LYS A 179 -0.73 -12.01 2.37
C LYS A 179 0.19 -10.81 2.12
N ALA A 180 1.15 -10.56 3.00
CA ALA A 180 2.13 -9.50 2.81
C ALA A 180 2.82 -9.63 1.43
N ASP A 181 2.88 -8.52 0.69
CA ASP A 181 3.44 -8.45 -0.67
C ASP A 181 2.82 -9.41 -1.70
N TRP A 182 1.55 -9.77 -1.54
CA TRP A 182 0.91 -10.68 -2.49
C TRP A 182 -0.58 -10.39 -2.60
N ALA A 183 -1.03 -10.14 -3.82
CA ALA A 183 -2.42 -9.86 -4.11
C ALA A 183 -2.92 -10.72 -5.26
N CYS A 184 -4.24 -10.92 -5.30
CA CYS A 184 -4.91 -11.81 -6.21
C CYS A 184 -6.16 -11.16 -6.80
N SER A 185 -6.36 -11.37 -8.09
CA SER A 185 -7.56 -11.05 -8.83
C SER A 185 -8.00 -12.29 -9.62
N ASP A 186 -7.76 -12.34 -10.93
CA ASP A 186 -7.86 -13.56 -11.75
C ASP A 186 -6.55 -14.37 -11.73
N GLY A 187 -5.41 -13.71 -11.57
CA GLY A 187 -4.13 -14.30 -11.18
C GLY A 187 -3.65 -13.78 -9.82
N CYS A 188 -2.47 -14.20 -9.36
CA CYS A 188 -1.83 -13.59 -8.20
C CYS A 188 -0.38 -13.21 -8.50
N GLU A 189 0.07 -12.09 -7.93
CA GLU A 189 1.43 -11.62 -8.06
C GLU A 189 1.90 -10.85 -6.83
N SER A 190 3.19 -10.52 -6.82
CA SER A 190 3.76 -9.60 -5.84
C SER A 190 3.40 -8.16 -6.17
N LEU A 191 3.18 -7.35 -5.15
CA LEU A 191 2.96 -5.93 -5.34
C LEU A 191 4.28 -5.25 -5.78
N ASP A 192 4.20 -4.31 -6.70
CA ASP A 192 5.40 -3.56 -7.14
C ASP A 192 5.63 -2.34 -6.24
N GLN A 193 6.74 -2.33 -5.49
CA GLN A 193 7.09 -1.23 -4.59
C GLN A 193 7.24 0.11 -5.34
N ALA A 194 7.72 0.08 -6.60
CA ALA A 194 7.89 1.28 -7.41
C ALA A 194 6.56 2.03 -7.61
N CYS A 195 5.43 1.29 -7.64
CA CYS A 195 4.11 1.87 -7.82
C CYS A 195 3.55 2.55 -6.56
N PHE A 196 4.03 2.16 -5.37
CA PHE A 196 3.63 2.76 -4.09
C PHE A 196 4.51 3.95 -3.72
N GLU A 197 5.79 3.93 -4.08
CA GLU A 197 6.74 5.00 -3.74
C GLU A 197 6.69 6.22 -4.67
N ASP A 198 6.32 6.06 -5.95
CA ASP A 198 6.17 7.18 -6.89
C ASP A 198 4.84 7.91 -6.61
N PRO A 199 4.86 9.18 -6.15
CA PRO A 199 3.65 9.93 -5.83
C PRO A 199 2.70 10.13 -7.02
N SER A 200 3.24 10.17 -8.25
CA SER A 200 2.44 10.34 -9.47
C SER A 200 1.65 9.08 -9.83
N VAL A 201 2.14 7.92 -9.41
CA VAL A 201 1.48 6.63 -9.57
C VAL A 201 0.60 6.33 -8.36
N SER A 202 1.11 6.48 -7.14
CA SER A 202 0.41 6.10 -5.91
C SER A 202 -0.83 6.95 -5.61
N ALA A 203 -0.88 8.20 -6.08
CA ALA A 203 -2.09 9.03 -6.07
C ALA A 203 -3.24 8.45 -6.90
N ARG A 204 -2.94 7.50 -7.80
CA ARG A 204 -3.85 6.82 -8.73
C ARG A 204 -4.05 5.35 -8.37
N ILE A 205 -3.65 4.99 -7.15
CA ILE A 205 -3.93 3.72 -6.50
C ILE A 205 -4.93 4.02 -5.39
N HIS A 206 -5.95 3.17 -5.25
CA HIS A 206 -6.94 3.27 -4.20
C HIS A 206 -6.83 2.03 -3.33
N VAL A 207 -6.57 2.23 -2.04
CA VAL A 207 -6.54 1.16 -1.05
C VAL A 207 -7.83 1.22 -0.24
N LEU A 208 -8.62 0.16 -0.29
CA LEU A 208 -9.86 0.03 0.46
C LEU A 208 -9.74 -1.11 1.46
N ILE A 209 -10.14 -0.87 2.71
CA ILE A 209 -10.05 -1.88 3.77
C ILE A 209 -11.43 -2.20 4.37
N PRO A 210 -11.67 -3.46 4.77
CA PRO A 210 -12.80 -3.84 5.62
C PRO A 210 -12.77 -3.16 6.99
N VAL A 211 -13.92 -2.69 7.45
CA VAL A 211 -14.11 -2.04 8.76
C VAL A 211 -15.34 -2.60 9.46
N LYS A 212 -15.46 -2.36 10.77
CA LYS A 212 -16.60 -2.81 11.58
C LYS A 212 -17.89 -2.01 11.30
#